data_AF-A0A850LX13-F1
#
_entry.id   AF-A0A850LX13-F1
#
_cell.length_a   1.000
_cell.length_b   1.000
_cell.length_c   1.000
_cell.angle_alpha   90.00
_cell.angle_beta   90.00
_cell.angle_gamma   90.00
#
_symmetry.space_group_name_H-M   'P 1'
#
loop_
_entity.id
_entity.type
_entity.pdbx_description
1 polymer ?
#
loop_
_entity_poly.entity_id
_entity_poly.type
_entity_poly.pdbx_seq_one_letter_code
_entity_poly.pdbx_strand_id
1 'polypeptide(L)'
;YDLSICFDTGHLICGYDYTGLSVQEFFEKHMDRIIEIHLNDGHFVDGRPNDHIAIGDGSFPIDAIGLFRDKGFNGPLVFELTFKDALKSVKVIRENYPDLKI
;
A
#
# COMPACT_ATOMS: atom_id res chain seq x y z
N TYR A 1 18.40 -16.58 10.41
CA TYR A 1 17.97 -16.13 9.08
C TYR A 1 17.19 -14.83 9.22
N ASP A 2 17.49 -13.87 8.36
CA ASP A 2 17.07 -12.47 8.32
C ASP A 2 16.04 -12.20 7.21
N LEU A 3 15.29 -13.24 6.82
CA LEU A 3 14.21 -13.15 5.84
C LEU A 3 13.15 -12.14 6.31
N SER A 4 12.77 -11.25 5.40
CA SER A 4 11.85 -10.14 5.61
C SER A 4 10.85 -10.03 4.45
N ILE A 5 9.84 -9.18 4.61
CA ILE A 5 8.75 -8.98 3.64
C ILE A 5 8.87 -7.58 3.04
N CYS A 6 8.89 -7.51 1.70
CA CYS A 6 8.50 -6.32 0.96
C CYS A 6 7.00 -6.44 0.69
N PHE A 7 6.21 -5.53 1.26
CA PHE A 7 4.76 -5.61 1.21
C PHE A 7 4.21 -4.76 0.06
N ASP A 8 3.73 -5.42 -1.00
CA ASP A 8 3.03 -4.76 -2.09
C ASP A 8 1.52 -4.72 -1.84
N THR A 9 0.99 -3.51 -1.67
CA THR A 9 -0.43 -3.31 -1.35
C THR A 9 -1.33 -3.54 -2.55
N GLY A 10 -0.87 -3.24 -3.76
CA GLY A 10 -1.62 -3.43 -4.99
C GLY A 10 -1.81 -4.91 -5.33
N HIS A 11 -0.75 -5.71 -5.19
CA HIS A 11 -0.82 -7.17 -5.35
C HIS A 11 -1.79 -7.83 -4.35
N LEU A 12 -1.78 -7.36 -3.09
CA LEU A 12 -2.72 -7.86 -2.08
C LEU A 12 -4.17 -7.51 -2.43
N ILE A 13 -4.42 -6.26 -2.83
CA ILE A 13 -5.75 -5.81 -3.28
C ILE A 13 -6.22 -6.62 -4.49
N CYS A 14 -5.30 -6.96 -5.40
CA CYS A 14 -5.55 -7.83 -6.54
C CYS A 14 -5.45 -9.34 -6.20
N GLY A 15 -5.41 -9.72 -4.93
CA GLY A 15 -5.58 -11.10 -4.47
C GLY A 15 -4.49 -12.07 -4.92
N TYR A 16 -3.28 -11.60 -5.22
CA TYR A 16 -2.18 -12.45 -5.70
C TYR A 16 -1.64 -13.41 -4.63
N ASP A 17 -1.91 -13.11 -3.36
CA ASP A 17 -1.49 -13.89 -2.22
C ASP A 17 -2.48 -15.02 -1.86
N TYR A 18 -3.68 -15.00 -2.46
CA TYR A 18 -4.79 -15.93 -2.22
C TYR A 18 -5.23 -16.03 -0.75
N THR A 19 -4.89 -15.05 0.10
CA THR A 19 -5.22 -15.11 1.54
C THR A 19 -6.59 -14.53 1.85
N GLY A 20 -7.06 -13.59 1.02
CA GLY A 20 -8.29 -12.83 1.27
C GLY A 20 -8.15 -11.80 2.41
N LEU A 21 -6.93 -11.51 2.87
CA LEU A 21 -6.68 -10.48 3.87
C LEU A 21 -6.82 -9.08 3.27
N SER A 22 -7.34 -8.15 4.06
CA SER A 22 -7.23 -6.71 3.79
C SER A 22 -5.80 -6.21 4.01
N VAL A 23 -5.51 -5.01 3.48
CA VAL A 23 -4.22 -4.31 3.69
C VAL A 23 -3.91 -4.16 5.17
N GLN A 24 -4.90 -3.77 5.97
CA GLN A 24 -4.75 -3.61 7.41
C GLN A 24 -4.45 -4.94 8.10
N GLU A 25 -5.21 -6.00 7.80
CA GLU A 25 -5.02 -7.33 8.41
C GLU A 25 -3.65 -7.92 8.06
N PHE A 26 -3.23 -7.83 6.79
CA PHE A 26 -1.92 -8.31 6.38
C PHE A 26 -0.80 -7.56 7.10
N PHE A 27 -0.89 -6.23 7.15
CA PHE A 27 0.08 -5.40 7.85
C PHE A 27 0.16 -5.76 9.33
N GLU A 28 -0.97 -5.81 10.06
CA GLU A 28 -0.95 -6.12 11.50
C GLU A 28 -0.40 -7.52 11.79
N LYS A 29 -0.69 -8.49 10.93
CA LYS A 29 -0.22 -9.87 11.08
C LYS A 29 1.28 -10.04 10.84
N HIS A 30 1.88 -9.16 10.03
CA HIS A 30 3.23 -9.34 9.50
C HIS A 30 4.17 -8.15 9.76
N MET A 31 3.73 -7.10 10.46
CA MET A 31 4.49 -5.86 10.66
C MET A 31 5.87 -6.04 11.31
N ASP A 32 6.08 -7.13 12.05
CA ASP A 32 7.37 -7.49 12.64
C ASP A 32 8.42 -7.94 11.61
N ARG A 33 7.97 -8.25 10.38
CA ARG A 33 8.80 -8.70 9.26
C ARG A 33 8.72 -7.80 8.03
N ILE A 34 7.76 -6.88 7.96
CA ILE A 34 7.66 -5.91 6.87
C ILE A 34 8.74 -4.86 7.04
N ILE A 35 9.68 -4.82 6.10
CA ILE A 35 10.79 -3.85 6.10
C ILE A 35 10.59 -2.72 5.09
N GLU A 36 9.71 -2.91 4.12
CA GLU A 36 9.44 -2.00 3.01
C GLU A 36 7.99 -2.20 2.55
N ILE A 37 7.35 -1.12 2.10
CA ILE A 37 6.00 -1.15 1.51
C ILE A 37 6.07 -0.54 0.11
N HIS A 38 5.67 -1.33 -0.89
CA HIS A 38 5.32 -0.80 -2.21
C HIS A 38 3.88 -0.29 -2.15
N LEU A 39 3.76 1.03 -2.07
CA LEU A 39 2.50 1.73 -1.83
C LEU A 39 1.79 2.00 -3.15
N ASN A 40 1.11 0.97 -3.63
CA ASN A 40 0.34 0.97 -4.85
C ASN A 40 -1.15 0.75 -4.55
N ASP A 41 -2.01 1.36 -5.34
CA ASP A 41 -3.42 1.02 -5.35
C ASP A 41 -3.69 -0.09 -6.36
N GLY A 42 -4.82 -0.76 -6.22
CA GLY A 42 -5.23 -1.78 -7.16
C GLY A 42 -6.74 -1.95 -7.24
N HIS A 43 -7.21 -2.59 -8.30
CA HIS A 43 -8.58 -3.08 -8.41
C HIS A 43 -8.66 -4.28 -9.36
N PHE A 44 -9.82 -4.94 -9.37
CA PHE A 44 -10.20 -5.87 -10.44
C PHE A 44 -11.28 -5.24 -11.30
N VAL A 45 -11.00 -5.11 -12.59
CA VAL A 45 -11.99 -4.68 -13.59
C VAL A 45 -12.06 -5.75 -14.67
N ASP A 46 -13.27 -6.24 -14.95
CA ASP A 46 -13.55 -7.23 -16.01
C ASP A 46 -12.65 -8.48 -15.96
N GLY A 47 -12.39 -8.98 -14.74
CA GLY A 47 -11.55 -10.17 -14.53
C GLY A 47 -10.06 -9.96 -14.77
N ARG A 48 -9.60 -8.71 -14.87
CA ARG A 48 -8.19 -8.35 -15.00
C ARG A 48 -7.72 -7.55 -13.79
N PRO A 49 -6.62 -7.96 -13.14
CA PRO A 49 -6.01 -7.16 -12.10
C PRO A 49 -5.36 -5.93 -12.71
N ASN A 50 -5.44 -4.82 -11.99
CA ASN A 50 -4.69 -3.62 -12.25
C ASN A 50 -4.16 -3.15 -10.89
N ASP A 51 -2.92 -3.52 -10.60
CA ASP A 51 -2.29 -3.58 -9.28
C ASP A 51 -1.21 -2.49 -9.07
N HIS A 52 -0.94 -1.69 -10.10
CA HIS A 52 0.04 -0.59 -10.06
C HIS A 52 -0.62 0.70 -10.54
N ILE A 53 -1.63 1.16 -9.80
CA ILE A 53 -2.29 2.44 -10.05
C ILE A 53 -2.13 3.40 -8.87
N ALA A 54 -2.43 4.68 -9.12
CA ALA A 54 -2.31 5.71 -8.11
C ALA A 54 -3.30 5.49 -6.96
N ILE A 55 -2.87 5.80 -5.73
CA ILE A 55 -3.74 5.84 -4.56
C ILE A 55 -4.94 6.74 -4.84
N GLY A 56 -6.14 6.18 -4.70
CA GLY A 56 -7.42 6.81 -4.97
C GLY A 56 -8.08 6.42 -6.30
N ASP A 57 -7.40 5.64 -7.16
CA ASP A 57 -7.96 5.11 -8.41
C ASP A 57 -8.47 3.67 -8.29
N GLY A 58 -8.12 2.99 -7.20
CA GLY A 58 -8.52 1.63 -6.92
C GLY A 58 -9.27 1.50 -5.61
N SER A 59 -8.97 0.42 -4.90
CA SER A 59 -9.63 0.00 -3.65
C SER A 59 -8.71 0.12 -2.43
N PHE A 60 -7.56 0.79 -2.54
CA PHE A 60 -6.65 0.99 -1.43
C PHE A 60 -7.36 1.74 -0.29
N PRO A 61 -7.37 1.18 0.93
CA PRO A 61 -8.01 1.79 2.06
C PRO A 61 -7.12 2.91 2.63
N ILE A 62 -7.49 4.17 2.38
CA ILE A 62 -6.66 5.33 2.73
C ILE A 62 -6.32 5.40 4.24
N ASP A 63 -7.18 4.85 5.10
CA ASP A 63 -6.98 4.74 6.54
C ASP A 63 -5.81 3.83 6.94
N ALA A 64 -5.37 2.92 6.06
CA ALA A 64 -4.17 2.11 6.27
C ALA A 64 -2.90 2.96 6.42
N ILE A 65 -2.83 4.15 5.82
CA ILE A 65 -1.71 5.09 6.03
C ILE A 65 -1.61 5.50 7.50
N GLY A 66 -2.75 5.82 8.12
CA GLY A 66 -2.84 6.12 9.55
C GLY A 66 -2.40 4.93 10.38
N LEU A 67 -2.85 3.73 10.04
CA LEU A 67 -2.45 2.49 10.72
C LEU A 67 -0.94 2.26 10.67
N PHE A 68 -0.30 2.38 9.50
CA PHE A 68 1.15 2.18 9.35
C PHE A 68 1.94 3.15 10.24
N ARG A 69 1.54 4.43 10.24
CA ARG A 69 2.12 5.47 11.09
C ARG A 69 1.92 5.16 12.57
N ASP A 70 0.68 4.86 12.98
CA ASP A 70 0.31 4.70 14.38
C ASP A 70 0.93 3.44 15.01
N LYS A 71 1.20 2.41 14.20
CA LYS A 71 1.95 1.21 14.59
C LYS A 71 3.47 1.40 14.48
N GLY A 72 3.95 2.57 14.07
CA GLY A 72 5.37 2.92 14.05
C GLY A 72 6.17 2.27 12.93
N PHE A 73 5.55 2.02 11.77
CA PHE A 73 6.31 1.61 10.58
C PHE A 73 7.28 2.73 10.17
N ASN A 74 8.56 2.39 10.04
CA ASN A 74 9.63 3.34 9.71
C ASN A 74 10.47 2.90 8.50
N GLY A 75 10.00 1.88 7.76
CA GLY A 75 10.64 1.45 6.52
C GLY A 75 10.31 2.39 5.34
N PRO A 76 10.98 2.23 4.20
CA PRO A 76 10.66 2.99 2.99
C PRO A 76 9.24 2.70 2.50
N LEU A 77 8.58 3.78 2.02
CA LEU A 77 7.40 3.72 1.18
C LEU A 77 7.85 3.97 -0.26
N VAL A 78 7.63 2.99 -1.13
CA VAL A 78 8.06 3.04 -2.54
C VAL A 78 6.81 3.11 -3.42
N PHE A 79 6.76 4.08 -4.33
CA PHE A 79 5.73 4.14 -5.37
C PHE A 79 6.27 3.46 -6.63
N GLU A 80 5.86 2.23 -6.92
CA GLU A 80 6.24 1.51 -8.15
C GLU A 80 5.34 1.92 -9.32
N LEU A 81 5.31 3.22 -9.57
CA LEU A 81 4.38 3.87 -10.48
C LEU A 81 5.12 4.76 -11.48
N THR A 82 4.41 5.21 -12.51
CA THR A 82 4.89 6.35 -13.30
C THR A 82 5.03 7.57 -12.39
N PHE A 83 5.94 8.50 -12.73
CA PHE A 83 6.12 9.73 -11.93
C PHE A 83 4.81 10.53 -11.76
N LYS A 84 3.96 10.54 -12.80
CA LYS A 84 2.66 11.22 -12.75
C LYS A 84 1.72 10.57 -11.72
N ASP A 85 1.67 9.25 -11.69
CA ASP A 85 0.76 8.50 -10.81
C ASP A 85 1.28 8.47 -9.37
N ALA A 86 2.61 8.46 -9.19
CA ALA A 86 3.24 8.68 -7.89
C ALA A 86 2.87 10.07 -7.31
N LEU A 87 2.97 11.14 -8.12
CA LEU A 87 2.55 12.48 -7.68
C LEU A 87 1.06 12.55 -7.32
N LYS A 88 0.21 11.85 -8.07
CA LYS A 88 -1.22 11.76 -7.76
C LYS A 88 -1.46 11.07 -6.42
N SER A 89 -0.76 9.96 -6.17
CA SER A 89 -0.83 9.23 -4.89
C SER A 89 -0.41 10.11 -3.72
N VAL A 90 0.72 10.80 -3.84
CA VAL A 90 1.21 11.74 -2.82
C VAL A 90 0.18 12.85 -2.55
N LYS A 91 -0.49 13.36 -3.57
CA LYS A 91 -1.55 14.36 -3.40
C LYS A 91 -2.70 13.82 -2.55
N VAL A 92 -3.22 12.63 -2.88
CA VAL A 92 -4.33 12.00 -2.13
C VAL A 92 -3.92 11.75 -0.68
N ILE A 93 -2.70 11.27 -0.44
CA ILE A 93 -2.23 11.02 0.93
C ILE A 93 -2.11 12.33 1.71
N ARG A 94 -1.57 13.40 1.11
CA ARG A 94 -1.46 14.72 1.77
C ARG A 94 -2.82 15.36 2.06
N GLU A 95 -3.83 15.12 1.25
CA GLU A 95 -5.20 15.59 1.50
C GLU A 95 -5.84 14.91 2.72
N ASN A 96 -5.50 13.64 2.98
CA ASN A 96 -6.03 12.88 4.12
C ASN A 96 -5.14 12.94 5.37
N TYR A 97 -3.82 13.14 5.18
CA TYR A 97 -2.80 13.17 6.23
C TYR A 97 -1.83 14.34 5.99
N PRO A 98 -2.26 15.59 6.18
CA PRO A 98 -1.46 16.78 5.83
C PRO A 98 -0.16 16.91 6.63
N ASP A 99 -0.11 16.33 7.84
CA ASP A 99 1.07 16.37 8.71
C ASP A 99 2.10 15.27 8.39
N LEU A 100 1.75 14.32 7.52
CA LEU A 100 2.62 13.20 7.16
C LEU A 100 3.68 13.67 6.15
N LYS A 101 4.95 13.44 6.48
CA LYS A 101 6.08 13.76 5.59
C LYS A 101 6.29 12.62 4.61
N ILE A 102 6.03 12.89 3.34
CA ILE A 102 6.23 12.00 2.18
C ILE A 102 6.91 12.80 1.08
#